data_AF-A0A7C6KUZ1-F1
#
_entry.id   AF-A0A7C6KUZ1-F1
#
_cell.length_a   1.000
_cell.length_b   1.000
_cell.length_c   1.000
_cell.angle_alpha   90.00
_cell.angle_beta   90.00
_cell.angle_gamma   90.00
#
_symmetry.space_group_name_H-M   'P 1'
#
loop_
_entity.id
_entity.type
_entity.pdbx_description
1 polymer ?
#
loop_
_entity_poly.entity_id
_entity_poly.type
_entity_poly.pdbx_seq_one_letter_code
_entity_poly.pdbx_strand_id
1 'polypeptide(L)'
;SFSTWLYRIATNVCLDELRRRNRKAVVPIHCQVTIDDEQYRNIPDLSYVPELVVQSKELQQEIQEIINSLNPQYRLVIILRDIQGYSYEEIGEITNSSIGTVKSRLSRARKSLKKKIIRYWEQKGQTFRLSK
;
A
#
# COMPACT_ATOMS: atom_id res chain seq x y z
N SER A 1 -7.05 -14.61 15.50
CA SER A 1 -7.46 -13.54 16.44
C SER A 1 -8.68 -12.80 15.89
N PHE A 2 -9.45 -12.07 16.72
CA PHE A 2 -10.54 -11.20 16.27
C PHE A 2 -10.07 -10.20 15.20
N SER A 3 -8.87 -9.63 15.36
CA SER A 3 -8.27 -8.72 14.37
C SER A 3 -8.10 -9.37 13.00
N THR A 4 -7.59 -10.62 12.93
CA THR A 4 -7.47 -11.39 11.69
C THR A 4 -8.82 -11.54 10.99
N TRP A 5 -9.86 -11.89 11.76
CA TRP A 5 -11.22 -12.05 11.24
C TRP A 5 -11.81 -10.72 10.75
N LEU A 6 -11.61 -9.63 11.47
CA LEU A 6 -12.02 -8.29 11.03
C LEU A 6 -11.29 -7.86 9.75
N TYR A 7 -9.97 -8.09 9.67
CA TYR A 7 -9.19 -7.83 8.47
C TYR A 7 -9.69 -8.65 7.27
N ARG A 8 -10.12 -9.91 7.47
CA ARG A 8 -10.75 -10.71 6.40
C ARG A 8 -11.99 -10.04 5.85
N ILE A 9 -12.91 -9.64 6.73
CA ILE A 9 -14.18 -9.01 6.32
C ILE A 9 -13.89 -7.70 5.60
N ALA A 10 -13.10 -6.81 6.21
CA ALA A 10 -12.76 -5.52 5.62
C ALA A 10 -12.05 -5.68 4.27
N THR A 11 -11.10 -6.61 4.17
CA THR A 11 -10.37 -6.91 2.93
C THR A 11 -11.29 -7.40 1.83
N ASN A 12 -12.18 -8.35 2.13
CA ASN A 12 -13.10 -8.91 1.15
C ASN A 12 -14.07 -7.85 0.64
N VAL A 13 -14.66 -7.06 1.53
CA VAL A 13 -15.57 -5.96 1.16
C VAL A 13 -14.86 -4.93 0.28
N CYS A 14 -13.64 -4.50 0.66
CA CYS A 14 -12.86 -3.57 -0.16
C CYS A 14 -12.52 -4.14 -1.54
N LEU A 15 -12.05 -5.39 -1.62
CA LEU A 15 -11.71 -6.02 -2.88
C LEU A 15 -12.94 -6.21 -3.79
N ASP A 16 -14.09 -6.57 -3.22
CA ASP A 16 -15.32 -6.75 -3.97
C ASP A 16 -15.87 -5.42 -4.47
N GLU A 17 -15.80 -4.36 -3.66
CA GLU A 17 -16.14 -3.01 -4.08
C GLU A 17 -15.24 -2.51 -5.21
N LEU A 18 -13.92 -2.74 -5.13
CA LEU A 18 -12.98 -2.39 -6.19
C LEU A 18 -13.26 -3.18 -7.48
N ARG A 19 -13.56 -4.48 -7.38
CA ARG A 19 -14.00 -5.29 -8.53
C ARG A 19 -15.31 -4.77 -9.12
N ARG A 20 -16.27 -4.39 -8.28
CA ARG A 20 -17.56 -3.83 -8.70
C ARG A 20 -17.36 -2.49 -9.41
N ARG A 21 -16.51 -1.61 -8.90
CA ARG A 21 -16.17 -0.32 -9.53
C ARG A 21 -15.48 -0.52 -10.89
N ASN A 22 -14.51 -1.43 -10.97
CA ASN A 22 -13.87 -1.76 -12.25
C ASN A 22 -14.84 -2.34 -13.28
N ARG A 23 -15.86 -3.11 -12.86
CA ARG A 23 -16.93 -3.59 -13.76
C ARG A 23 -17.94 -2.50 -14.15
N LYS A 24 -18.18 -1.51 -13.29
CA LYS A 24 -19.09 -0.38 -13.56
C LYS A 24 -18.44 0.79 -14.30
N ALA A 25 -17.12 0.76 -14.51
CA ALA A 25 -16.35 1.79 -15.22
C ALA A 25 -16.65 1.90 -16.74
N VAL A 26 -17.73 1.29 -17.24
CA VAL A 26 -18.30 1.57 -18.57
C VAL A 26 -19.20 2.83 -18.56
N VAL A 27 -19.46 3.43 -17.39
CA VAL A 27 -20.19 4.72 -17.29
C VAL A 27 -19.36 5.72 -16.49
N PRO A 28 -19.00 6.88 -17.05
CA PRO A 28 -18.16 7.85 -16.36
C PRO A 28 -19.02 8.58 -15.32
N ILE A 29 -18.72 8.38 -14.05
CA ILE A 29 -19.22 9.26 -12.98
C ILE A 29 -18.01 9.84 -12.27
N HIS A 30 -17.81 11.13 -12.54
CA HIS A 30 -16.93 12.02 -11.82
C HIS A 30 -17.34 12.04 -10.36
N CYS A 31 -16.53 11.48 -9.47
CA CYS A 31 -16.68 11.65 -8.03
C CYS A 31 -15.31 11.99 -7.46
N GLN A 32 -15.12 13.28 -7.18
CA GLN A 32 -14.12 13.77 -6.26
C GLN A 32 -14.43 13.15 -4.89
N VAL A 33 -13.46 12.44 -4.32
CA VAL A 33 -13.53 11.96 -2.95
C VAL A 33 -12.40 12.65 -2.21
N THR A 34 -12.74 13.75 -1.53
CA THR A 34 -11.97 14.30 -0.43
C THR A 34 -12.04 13.30 0.72
N ILE A 35 -10.92 12.65 1.02
CA ILE A 35 -10.76 11.85 2.24
C ILE A 35 -10.05 12.76 3.23
N ASP A 36 -10.78 13.13 4.27
CA ASP A 36 -10.31 13.90 5.41
C ASP A 36 -9.54 12.93 6.34
N ASP A 37 -8.21 12.91 6.22
CA ASP A 37 -7.32 12.07 7.02
C ASP A 37 -6.81 12.86 8.25
N GLU A 38 -7.71 13.16 9.20
CA GLU A 38 -7.34 13.42 10.58
C GLU A 38 -7.42 12.12 11.39
N GLN A 39 -6.30 11.42 11.59
CA GLN A 39 -5.97 10.70 12.83
C GLN A 39 -4.64 9.92 12.73
N TYR A 40 -3.51 10.63 12.84
CA TYR A 40 -2.28 10.06 13.42
C TYR A 40 -1.54 11.18 14.15
N ARG A 41 -1.99 11.49 15.37
CA ARG A 41 -1.34 12.45 16.26
C ARG A 41 -0.41 11.72 17.24
N ASN A 42 0.85 12.14 17.21
CA ASN A 42 1.82 12.25 18.31
C ASN A 42 2.55 11.00 18.80
N ILE A 43 3.80 10.85 18.34
CA ILE A 43 4.93 10.41 19.17
C ILE A 43 5.96 11.56 19.11
N PRO A 44 6.25 12.27 20.22
CA PRO A 44 7.24 13.32 20.21
C PRO A 44 8.63 12.70 20.39
N ASP A 45 9.47 12.80 19.36
CA ASP A 45 10.91 12.51 19.50
C ASP A 45 11.75 13.77 19.25
N LEU A 46 12.72 13.98 20.12
CA LEU A 46 13.37 15.23 20.51
C LEU A 46 14.54 15.64 19.58
N SER A 47 14.44 15.35 18.28
CA SER A 47 15.46 15.72 17.28
C SER A 47 14.83 16.48 16.09
N TYR A 48 14.15 17.58 16.42
CA TYR A 48 13.27 18.33 15.51
C TYR A 48 14.07 19.26 14.58
N VAL A 49 14.50 18.76 13.43
CA VAL A 49 14.94 19.60 12.30
C VAL A 49 13.77 19.71 11.32
N PRO A 50 13.07 20.87 11.24
CA PRO A 50 11.83 21.01 10.47
C PRO A 50 11.98 20.60 9.00
N GLU A 51 13.15 20.88 8.41
CA GLU A 51 13.46 20.59 7.01
C GLU A 51 13.55 19.08 6.71
N LEU A 52 14.14 18.29 7.61
CA LEU A 52 14.21 16.82 7.47
C LEU A 52 12.84 16.15 7.72
N VAL A 53 12.02 16.72 8.60
CA VAL A 53 10.67 16.23 8.88
C VAL A 53 9.73 16.51 7.69
N VAL A 54 9.89 17.64 7.01
CA VAL A 54 9.12 17.95 5.80
C VAL A 54 9.55 17.08 4.63
N GLN A 55 10.86 16.94 4.36
CA GLN A 55 11.36 16.06 3.29
C GLN A 55 10.96 14.59 3.48
N SER A 56 10.95 14.11 4.73
CA SER A 56 10.49 12.74 5.03
C SER A 56 8.99 12.56 4.84
N LYS A 57 8.17 13.56 5.16
CA LYS A 57 6.73 13.54 4.90
C LYS A 57 6.41 13.56 3.40
N GLU A 58 7.09 14.40 2.62
CA GLU A 58 6.94 14.42 1.16
C GLU A 58 7.29 13.07 0.54
N LEU A 59 8.45 12.51 0.90
CA LEU A 59 8.86 11.19 0.44
C LEU A 59 7.86 10.08 0.85
N GLN A 60 7.33 10.16 2.07
CA GLN A 60 6.33 9.21 2.55
C GLN A 60 5.04 9.29 1.72
N GLN A 61 4.56 10.50 1.41
CA GLN A 61 3.39 10.70 0.56
C GLN A 61 3.64 10.14 -0.85
N GLU A 62 4.81 10.40 -1.43
CA GLU A 62 5.17 9.90 -2.75
C GLU A 62 5.22 8.36 -2.80
N ILE A 63 5.82 7.73 -1.80
CA ILE A 63 5.83 6.26 -1.67
C ILE A 63 4.39 5.73 -1.50
N GLN A 64 3.57 6.41 -0.70
CA GLN A 64 2.18 6.03 -0.48
C GLN A 64 1.37 6.09 -1.78
N GLU A 65 1.56 7.12 -2.61
CA GLU A 65 0.95 7.22 -3.95
C GLU A 65 1.39 6.09 -4.87
N ILE A 66 2.68 5.75 -4.87
CA ILE A 66 3.21 4.63 -5.66
C ILE A 66 2.58 3.32 -5.22
N ILE A 67 2.47 3.06 -3.92
CA ILE A 67 1.79 1.89 -3.34
C ILE A 67 0.30 1.90 -3.73
N ASN A 68 -0.34 3.07 -3.69
CA ASN A 68 -1.73 3.28 -4.10
C ASN A 68 -1.96 3.13 -5.61
N SER A 69 -0.91 3.14 -6.43
CA SER A 69 -0.99 2.86 -7.85
C SER A 69 -0.81 1.37 -8.19
N LEU A 70 -0.51 0.52 -7.21
CA LEU A 70 -0.42 -0.93 -7.40
C LEU A 70 -1.80 -1.56 -7.55
N ASN A 71 -1.85 -2.72 -8.22
CA ASN A 71 -3.02 -3.58 -8.23
C ASN A 71 -3.48 -3.83 -6.77
N PRO A 72 -4.78 -3.75 -6.47
CA PRO A 72 -5.30 -3.93 -5.11
C PRO A 72 -4.79 -5.19 -4.41
N GLN A 73 -4.66 -6.32 -5.12
CA GLN A 73 -4.14 -7.55 -4.53
C GLN A 73 -2.66 -7.48 -4.16
N TYR A 74 -1.87 -6.72 -4.93
CA TYR A 74 -0.44 -6.51 -4.66
C TYR A 74 -0.23 -5.53 -3.51
N ARG A 75 -1.01 -4.45 -3.50
CA ARG A 75 -1.01 -3.47 -2.42
C ARG A 75 -1.34 -4.13 -1.09
N LEU A 76 -2.40 -4.93 -1.05
CA LEU A 76 -2.85 -5.62 0.14
C LEU A 76 -1.77 -6.52 0.75
N VAL A 77 -1.12 -7.37 -0.06
CA VAL A 77 -0.08 -8.28 0.47
C VAL A 77 1.18 -7.52 0.91
N ILE A 78 1.51 -6.39 0.28
CA ILE A 78 2.59 -5.51 0.74
C ILE A 78 2.23 -4.87 2.07
N ILE A 79 1.03 -4.30 2.22
CA ILE A 79 0.60 -3.67 3.48
C ILE A 79 0.63 -4.69 4.61
N LEU A 80 0.01 -5.87 4.40
CA LEU A 80 -0.05 -6.88 5.45
C LEU A 80 1.34 -7.41 5.82
N ARG A 81 2.25 -7.59 4.85
CA ARG A 81 3.57 -8.15 5.12
C ARG A 81 4.60 -7.12 5.56
N ASP A 82 4.80 -6.10 4.74
CA ASP A 82 5.95 -5.19 4.82
C ASP A 82 5.67 -4.00 5.76
N ILE A 83 4.39 -3.65 5.98
CA ILE A 83 3.99 -2.55 6.89
C ILE A 83 3.46 -3.09 8.21
N GLN A 84 2.54 -4.07 8.18
CA GLN A 84 1.88 -4.59 9.37
C GLN A 84 2.58 -5.82 9.98
N GLY A 85 3.53 -6.43 9.28
CA GLY A 85 4.38 -7.50 9.81
C GLY A 85 3.75 -8.89 9.92
N TYR A 86 2.58 -9.14 9.30
CA TYR A 86 1.91 -10.45 9.37
C TYR A 86 2.74 -11.58 8.74
N SER A 87 2.60 -12.79 9.28
CA SER A 87 3.17 -14.03 8.74
C SER A 87 2.52 -14.42 7.40
N TYR A 88 3.16 -15.31 6.63
CA TYR A 88 2.57 -15.76 5.36
C TYR A 88 1.29 -16.55 5.57
N GLU A 89 1.24 -17.29 6.68
CA GLU A 89 0.12 -18.07 7.18
C GLU A 89 -1.07 -17.15 7.48
N GLU A 90 -0.86 -16.12 8.32
CA GLU A 90 -1.90 -15.15 8.67
C GLU A 90 -2.40 -14.37 7.45
N ILE A 91 -1.51 -14.00 6.53
CA ILE A 91 -1.93 -13.34 5.29
C ILE A 91 -2.78 -14.29 4.44
N GLY A 92 -2.44 -15.58 4.41
CA GLY A 92 -3.25 -16.60 3.74
C GLY A 92 -4.66 -16.68 4.32
N GLU A 93 -4.77 -16.68 5.65
CA GLU A 93 -6.05 -16.63 6.36
C GLU A 93 -6.82 -15.33 6.06
N ILE A 94 -6.14 -14.17 6.10
CA ILE A 94 -6.73 -12.85 5.85
C ILE A 94 -7.28 -12.75 4.42
N THR A 95 -6.54 -13.27 3.45
CA THR A 95 -6.85 -13.14 2.02
C THR A 95 -7.56 -14.37 1.44
N ASN A 96 -7.93 -15.34 2.29
CA ASN A 96 -8.52 -16.62 1.91
C ASN A 96 -7.78 -17.29 0.73
N SER A 97 -6.45 -17.34 0.81
CA SER A 97 -5.56 -17.80 -0.25
C SER A 97 -4.48 -18.73 0.30
N SER A 98 -3.95 -19.64 -0.52
CA SER A 98 -2.86 -20.52 -0.08
C SER A 98 -1.57 -19.74 0.19
N ILE A 99 -0.72 -20.24 1.09
CA ILE A 99 0.60 -19.67 1.38
C ILE A 99 1.44 -19.53 0.10
N GLY A 100 1.35 -20.50 -0.82
CA GLY A 100 2.02 -20.44 -2.12
C GLY A 100 1.54 -19.28 -2.99
N THR A 101 0.23 -19.01 -2.99
CA THR A 101 -0.33 -17.83 -3.65
C THR A 101 0.13 -16.54 -3.00
N VAL A 102 0.19 -16.46 -1.67
CA VAL A 102 0.69 -15.28 -0.94
C VAL A 102 2.15 -14.99 -1.31
N LYS A 103 3.03 -15.99 -1.24
CA LYS A 103 4.46 -15.86 -1.61
C LYS A 103 4.63 -15.39 -3.06
N SER A 104 3.90 -16.00 -3.99
CA SER A 104 3.94 -15.62 -5.41
C SER A 104 3.43 -14.20 -5.65
N ARG A 105 2.31 -13.82 -5.04
CA ARG A 105 1.76 -12.45 -5.13
C ARG A 105 2.73 -11.44 -4.55
N LEU A 106 3.31 -11.70 -3.39
CA LEU A 106 4.25 -10.78 -2.74
C LEU A 106 5.51 -10.58 -3.58
N SER A 107 6.07 -11.64 -4.16
CA SER A 107 7.22 -11.54 -5.07
C SER A 107 6.91 -10.64 -6.27
N ARG A 108 5.75 -10.84 -6.92
CA ARG A 108 5.30 -10.01 -8.04
C ARG A 108 4.99 -8.58 -7.62
N ALA A 109 4.39 -8.40 -6.45
CA ALA A 109 4.06 -7.11 -5.88
C ALA A 109 5.33 -6.28 -5.63
N ARG A 110 6.35 -6.86 -5.00
CA ARG A 110 7.65 -6.20 -4.75
C ARG A 110 8.38 -5.85 -6.05
N LYS A 111 8.36 -6.74 -7.06
CA LYS A 111 8.91 -6.45 -8.40
C LYS A 111 8.18 -5.27 -9.05
N SER A 112 6.84 -5.25 -8.96
CA SER A 112 6.03 -4.18 -9.52
C SER A 112 6.26 -2.84 -8.79
N LEU A 113 6.36 -2.88 -7.46
CA LEU A 113 6.69 -1.72 -6.63
C LEU A 113 8.06 -1.16 -7.00
N LYS A 114 9.11 -2.00 -7.03
CA LYS A 114 10.46 -1.61 -7.43
C LYS A 114 10.47 -0.93 -8.81
N LYS A 115 9.78 -1.51 -9.80
CA LYS A 115 9.69 -0.93 -11.15
C LYS A 115 9.03 0.46 -11.14
N LYS A 116 7.97 0.64 -10.36
CA LYS A 116 7.27 1.94 -10.26
C LYS A 116 8.13 2.98 -9.54
N ILE A 117 8.81 2.59 -8.46
CA ILE A 117 9.77 3.46 -7.76
C ILE A 117 10.86 3.89 -8.74
N ILE A 118 11.55 2.96 -9.41
CA ILE A 118 12.62 3.33 -10.35
C ILE A 118 12.12 4.34 -11.40
N ARG A 119 10.97 4.07 -12.02
CA ARG A 119 10.36 4.99 -13.00
C ARG A 119 10.04 6.36 -12.42
N TYR A 120 9.53 6.40 -11.19
CA TYR A 120 9.20 7.64 -10.50
C TYR A 120 10.45 8.50 -10.25
N TRP A 121 11.54 7.89 -9.79
CA TRP A 121 12.81 8.57 -9.54
C TRP A 121 13.49 9.03 -10.84
N GLU A 122 13.42 8.24 -11.90
CA GLU A 122 13.85 8.63 -13.26
C GLU A 122 13.12 9.90 -13.74
N GLN A 123 11.81 10.01 -13.49
CA GLN A 123 11.03 11.20 -13.85
C GLN A 123 11.42 12.45 -13.06
N LYS A 124 11.83 12.28 -11.80
CA LYS A 124 12.35 13.38 -10.97
C LYS A 124 13.81 13.76 -11.29
N GLY A 125 14.46 13.10 -12.26
CA GLY A 125 15.87 13.33 -12.58
C GLY A 125 16.83 12.88 -11.48
N GLN A 126 16.36 12.05 -10.54
CA GLN A 126 17.15 11.53 -9.42
C GLN A 126 17.44 10.05 -9.67
N THR A 127 18.72 9.65 -9.68
CA THR A 127 19.06 8.22 -9.82
C THR A 127 18.87 7.52 -8.48
N PHE A 128 17.95 6.55 -8.44
CA PHE A 128 17.70 5.76 -7.25
C PHE A 128 18.91 4.86 -6.94
N ARG A 129 19.77 5.30 -6.00
CA ARG A 129 20.84 4.46 -5.44
C ARG A 129 20.27 3.62 -4.29
N LEU A 130 19.98 2.35 -4.56
CA LEU A 130 19.82 1.36 -3.49
C LEU A 130 21.19 1.18 -2.81
N SER A 131 21.34 1.63 -1.55
CA SER A 131 22.45 1.11 -0.75
C SER A 131 22.22 -0.38 -0.54
N LYS A 132 23.26 -1.19 -0.82
CA LYS A 132 23.25 -2.63 -0.60
C LYS A 132 23.17 -2.97 0.88
#